data_AF-A0AAD8U759-F1
#
_entry.id   AF-A0AAD8U759-F1
#
_cell.length_a   1.000
_cell.length_b   1.000
_cell.length_c   1.000
_cell.angle_alpha   90.00
_cell.angle_beta   90.00
_cell.angle_gamma   90.00
#
_symmetry.space_group_name_H-M   'P 1'
#
loop_
_entity.id
_entity.type
_entity.pdbx_description
1 polymer ?
#
loop_
_entity_poly.entity_id
_entity_poly.type
_entity_poly.pdbx_seq_one_letter_code
_entity_poly.pdbx_strand_id
1 'polypeptide(L)'
;MNFALLATLVEHHNRGDHAQNGWKPHVYNACIRHVKETCDVVINKDKIVARIKTFDKHYDIISKMLAQSGFGWDWDNNMVSVESDEVWARYVEANKDAAPYRNKEVKNWQAISTIYSKDHATGAGARTGGECAQVGSSSVAQVEEDDEETPEAPKKRPRTADAIMSMVGELRCTFEDALKTTVALPPPKVTPPSEILAELKKIPTMEGTDLLVAYGKLTANERTFESLMALPMEMRKPWLLTLP
;
A
#
# COMPACT_ATOMS: atom_id res chain seq x y z
N MET A 1 15.48 13.62 -13.03
CA MET A 1 14.18 14.17 -12.58
C MET A 1 13.31 13.12 -11.88
N ASN A 2 12.65 12.18 -12.61
CA ASN A 2 11.67 11.26 -12.00
C ASN A 2 12.21 10.44 -10.81
N PHE A 3 13.47 9.98 -10.87
CA PHE A 3 14.14 9.29 -9.77
C PHE A 3 14.18 10.13 -8.48
N ALA A 4 14.72 11.35 -8.53
CA ALA A 4 14.80 12.26 -7.37
C ALA A 4 13.40 12.64 -6.83
N LEU A 5 12.42 12.80 -7.73
CA LEU A 5 11.02 13.03 -7.34
C LEU A 5 10.45 11.82 -6.58
N LEU A 6 10.60 10.60 -7.12
CA LEU A 6 10.11 9.37 -6.48
C LEU A 6 10.83 9.08 -5.15
N ALA A 7 12.13 9.36 -5.04
CA ALA A 7 12.87 9.23 -3.79
C ALA A 7 12.25 10.06 -2.65
N THR A 8 11.97 11.34 -2.90
CA THR A 8 11.30 12.23 -1.93
C THR A 8 9.86 11.80 -1.65
N LEU A 9 9.13 11.28 -2.65
CA LEU A 9 7.77 10.76 -2.44
C LEU A 9 7.78 9.46 -1.61
N VAL A 10 8.74 8.56 -1.77
CA VAL A 10 8.91 7.37 -0.89
C VAL A 10 9.28 7.81 0.54
N GLU A 11 10.20 8.76 0.69
CA GLU A 11 10.60 9.31 1.99
C GLU A 11 9.40 9.88 2.77
N HIS A 12 8.53 10.64 2.09
CA HIS A 12 7.32 11.20 2.68
C HIS A 12 6.16 10.19 2.78
N HIS A 13 6.08 9.16 1.92
CA HIS A 13 5.14 8.05 2.09
C HIS A 13 5.39 7.36 3.43
N ASN A 14 6.66 7.01 3.70
CA ASN A 14 7.09 6.32 4.92
C ASN A 14 6.92 7.17 6.20
N ARG A 15 6.73 8.49 6.07
CA ARG A 15 6.40 9.42 7.16
C ARG A 15 4.89 9.65 7.36
N GLY A 16 4.03 9.07 6.52
CA GLY A 16 2.59 9.36 6.54
C GLY A 16 2.28 10.80 6.15
N ASP A 17 3.04 11.40 5.22
CA ASP A 17 2.83 12.77 4.74
C ASP A 17 1.76 12.93 3.65
N HIS A 18 0.78 12.02 3.68
CA HIS A 18 -0.46 12.07 2.93
C HIS A 18 -1.47 13.06 3.54
N ALA A 19 -2.37 13.55 2.70
CA ALA A 19 -3.54 14.33 3.01
C ALA A 19 -4.76 13.66 2.35
N GLN A 20 -5.98 14.03 2.74
CA GLN A 20 -7.23 13.38 2.29
C GLN A 20 -7.30 13.15 0.76
N ASN A 21 -6.78 14.08 -0.03
CA ASN A 21 -6.77 14.04 -1.50
C ASN A 21 -5.35 14.17 -2.10
N GLY A 22 -4.34 13.50 -1.51
CA GLY A 22 -2.98 13.44 -2.05
C GLY A 22 -1.89 13.71 -1.01
N TRP A 23 -0.99 14.67 -1.27
CA TRP A 23 0.16 14.97 -0.42
C TRP A 23 0.00 16.26 0.37
N LYS A 24 0.61 16.33 1.56
CA LYS A 24 0.69 17.57 2.36
C LYS A 24 1.52 18.65 1.63
N PRO A 25 1.26 19.96 1.85
CA PRO A 25 1.92 21.04 1.10
C PRO A 25 3.44 21.03 1.12
N HIS A 26 4.07 20.64 2.23
CA HIS A 26 5.53 20.65 2.37
C HIS A 26 6.23 19.59 1.51
N VAL A 27 5.54 18.48 1.18
CA VAL A 27 6.07 17.42 0.30
C VAL A 27 6.37 17.97 -1.09
N TYR A 28 5.50 18.82 -1.63
CA TYR A 28 5.75 19.49 -2.92
C TYR A 28 6.99 20.40 -2.85
N ASN A 29 7.18 21.13 -1.75
CA ASN A 29 8.34 21.99 -1.56
C ASN A 29 9.65 21.19 -1.43
N ALA A 30 9.62 20.06 -0.73
CA ALA A 30 10.73 19.12 -0.66
C ALA A 30 11.06 18.54 -2.04
N CYS A 31 10.05 18.14 -2.82
CA CYS A 31 10.20 17.65 -4.19
C CYS A 31 10.80 18.71 -5.14
N ILE A 32 10.37 19.98 -5.04
CA ILE A 32 10.95 21.09 -5.83
C ILE A 32 12.44 21.25 -5.47
N ARG A 33 12.76 21.28 -4.18
CA ARG A 33 14.14 21.45 -3.69
C ARG A 33 15.05 20.31 -4.15
N HIS A 34 14.69 19.07 -3.85
CA HIS A 34 15.51 17.90 -4.17
C HIS A 34 15.67 17.68 -5.67
N VAL A 35 14.67 18.00 -6.51
CA VAL A 35 14.85 17.95 -7.97
C VAL A 35 15.78 19.07 -8.46
N LYS A 36 15.79 20.25 -7.85
CA LYS A 36 16.77 21.30 -8.18
C LYS A 36 18.19 20.92 -7.71
N GLU A 37 18.34 20.34 -6.52
CA GLU A 37 19.62 19.87 -5.99
C GLU A 37 20.21 18.71 -6.81
N THR A 38 19.41 17.68 -7.08
CA THR A 38 19.88 16.41 -7.69
C THR A 38 19.79 16.38 -9.22
N CYS A 39 19.14 17.35 -9.87
CA CYS A 39 19.02 17.40 -11.34
C CYS A 39 19.23 18.80 -11.96
N ASP A 40 19.52 19.84 -11.19
CA ASP A 40 19.59 21.26 -11.59
C ASP A 40 18.30 21.87 -12.22
N VAL A 41 17.27 21.06 -12.47
CA VAL A 41 16.01 21.50 -13.11
C VAL A 41 15.08 22.20 -12.12
N VAL A 42 14.68 23.43 -12.42
CA VAL A 42 13.59 24.12 -11.72
C VAL A 42 12.23 23.55 -12.18
N ILE A 43 11.47 23.02 -11.22
CA ILE A 43 10.10 22.53 -11.42
C ILE A 43 9.11 23.27 -10.51
N ASN A 44 7.84 23.28 -10.90
CA ASN A 44 6.74 23.82 -10.12
C ASN A 44 5.80 22.70 -9.63
N LYS A 45 4.82 23.06 -8.79
CA LYS A 45 3.83 22.12 -8.25
C LYS A 45 3.06 21.37 -9.35
N ASP A 46 2.72 22.03 -10.45
CA ASP A 46 1.90 21.43 -11.51
C ASP A 46 2.66 20.33 -12.27
N LYS A 47 3.96 20.54 -12.55
CA LYS A 47 4.84 19.49 -13.09
C LYS A 47 4.93 18.28 -12.15
N ILE A 48 4.93 18.50 -10.83
CA ILE A 48 4.91 17.42 -9.83
C ILE A 48 3.56 16.68 -9.86
N VAL A 49 2.44 17.40 -9.80
CA VAL A 49 1.09 16.80 -9.86
C VAL A 49 0.87 16.02 -11.15
N ALA A 50 1.34 16.51 -12.29
CA ALA A 50 1.29 15.79 -13.56
C ALA A 50 2.10 14.49 -13.54
N ARG A 51 3.28 14.48 -12.89
CA ARG A 51 4.10 13.27 -12.71
C ARG A 51 3.46 12.28 -11.73
N ILE A 52 2.91 12.75 -10.62
CA ILE A 52 2.13 11.94 -9.66
C ILE A 52 0.97 11.23 -10.38
N LYS A 53 0.17 11.94 -11.17
CA LYS A 53 -0.89 11.34 -12.01
C LYS A 53 -0.37 10.34 -13.06
N THR A 54 0.89 10.50 -13.49
CA THR A 54 1.53 9.55 -14.42
C THR A 54 1.96 8.27 -13.70
N PHE A 55 2.52 8.38 -12.48
CA PHE A 55 2.90 7.23 -11.66
C PHE A 55 1.68 6.44 -11.18
N ASP A 56 0.63 7.14 -10.75
CA ASP A 56 -0.69 6.60 -10.40
C ASP A 56 -1.28 5.75 -11.55
N LYS A 57 -1.32 6.31 -12.77
CA LYS A 57 -1.77 5.56 -13.97
C LYS A 57 -0.83 4.43 -14.40
N HIS A 58 0.47 4.49 -14.09
CA HIS A 58 1.35 3.34 -14.27
C HIS A 58 1.03 2.23 -13.28
N TYR A 59 0.82 2.58 -12.00
CA TYR A 59 0.47 1.62 -10.97
C TYR A 59 -0.86 0.92 -11.26
N ASP A 60 -1.93 1.68 -11.52
CA ASP A 60 -3.27 1.13 -11.74
C ASP A 60 -3.33 0.13 -12.91
N ILE A 61 -2.62 0.39 -14.01
CA ILE A 61 -2.60 -0.51 -15.17
C ILE A 61 -1.67 -1.71 -14.92
N ILE A 62 -0.42 -1.49 -14.51
CA ILE A 62 0.55 -2.58 -14.35
C ILE A 62 0.15 -3.52 -13.21
N SER A 63 -0.40 -3.01 -12.09
CA SER A 63 -0.87 -3.86 -10.99
C SER A 63 -2.01 -4.81 -11.40
N LYS A 64 -2.94 -4.35 -12.26
CA LYS A 64 -3.99 -5.21 -12.83
C LYS A 64 -3.45 -6.28 -13.76
N MET A 65 -2.38 -5.98 -14.50
CA MET A 65 -1.70 -6.94 -15.38
C MET A 65 -0.98 -8.01 -14.55
N LEU A 66 -0.16 -7.59 -13.57
CA LEU A 66 0.58 -8.48 -12.67
C LEU A 66 -0.32 -9.33 -11.75
N ALA A 67 -1.60 -8.98 -11.61
CA ALA A 67 -2.61 -9.78 -10.93
C ALA A 67 -3.23 -10.88 -11.82
N GLN A 68 -2.82 -11.04 -13.08
CA GLN A 68 -3.27 -12.11 -13.98
C GLN A 68 -2.21 -13.20 -14.14
N SER A 69 -2.66 -14.43 -14.35
CA SER A 69 -1.77 -15.53 -14.76
C SER A 69 -1.16 -15.26 -16.13
N GLY A 70 0.09 -15.67 -16.33
CA GLY A 70 0.84 -15.44 -17.57
C GLY A 70 1.39 -14.03 -17.75
N PHE A 71 1.32 -13.18 -16.71
CA PHE A 71 1.97 -11.87 -16.65
C PHE A 71 3.02 -11.83 -15.55
N GLY A 72 4.08 -11.04 -15.77
CA GLY A 72 5.16 -10.83 -14.81
C GLY A 72 5.83 -9.48 -15.02
N TRP A 73 6.85 -9.19 -14.20
CA TRP A 73 7.63 -7.97 -14.32
C TRP A 73 9.09 -8.31 -14.67
N ASP A 74 9.57 -7.71 -15.76
CA ASP A 74 10.97 -7.76 -16.16
C ASP A 74 11.74 -6.65 -15.42
N TRP A 75 12.59 -7.04 -14.49
CA TRP A 75 13.39 -6.12 -13.67
C TRP A 75 14.58 -5.52 -14.41
N ASP A 76 15.12 -6.22 -15.41
CA ASP A 76 16.28 -5.77 -16.19
C ASP A 76 15.83 -4.73 -17.22
N ASN A 77 14.82 -5.07 -18.03
CA ASN A 77 14.25 -4.19 -19.06
C ASN A 77 13.19 -3.21 -18.52
N ASN A 78 12.86 -3.28 -17.22
CA ASN A 78 11.90 -2.40 -16.53
C ASN A 78 10.52 -2.35 -17.25
N MET A 79 9.97 -3.50 -17.62
CA MET A 79 8.73 -3.60 -18.40
C MET A 79 7.89 -4.82 -18.03
N VAL A 80 6.67 -4.92 -18.58
CA VAL A 80 5.79 -6.08 -18.34
C VAL A 80 6.27 -7.27 -19.18
N SER A 81 6.56 -8.38 -18.50
CA SER A 81 6.81 -9.68 -19.12
C SER A 81 5.50 -10.46 -19.27
N VAL A 82 5.41 -11.32 -20.29
CA VAL A 82 4.20 -12.07 -20.63
C VAL A 82 4.57 -13.44 -21.18
N GLU A 83 3.89 -14.48 -20.72
CA GLU A 83 4.16 -15.89 -21.02
C GLU A 83 3.90 -16.25 -22.50
N SER A 84 2.88 -15.63 -23.13
CA SER A 84 2.60 -15.82 -24.56
C SER A 84 1.93 -14.61 -25.21
N ASP A 85 1.94 -14.57 -26.54
CA ASP A 85 1.20 -13.55 -27.32
C ASP A 85 -0.32 -13.77 -27.28
N GLU A 86 -0.79 -15.01 -27.02
CA GLU A 86 -2.22 -15.31 -26.86
C GLU A 86 -2.78 -14.70 -25.55
N VAL A 87 -2.03 -14.84 -24.45
CA VAL A 87 -2.32 -14.20 -23.16
C VAL A 87 -2.37 -12.67 -23.32
N TRP A 88 -1.43 -12.11 -24.08
CA TRP A 88 -1.41 -10.68 -24.39
C TRP A 88 -2.62 -10.22 -25.20
N ALA A 89 -2.92 -10.88 -26.32
CA ALA A 89 -4.00 -10.50 -27.22
C ALA A 89 -5.35 -10.51 -26.50
N ARG A 90 -5.64 -11.59 -25.75
CA ARG A 90 -6.85 -11.74 -24.94
C ARG A 90 -6.98 -10.66 -23.86
N TYR A 91 -5.89 -10.29 -23.21
CA TYR A 91 -5.94 -9.25 -22.17
C TYR A 91 -6.19 -7.86 -22.75
N VAL A 92 -5.56 -7.51 -23.88
CA VAL A 92 -5.68 -6.19 -24.52
C VAL A 92 -7.02 -5.99 -25.22
N GLU A 93 -7.66 -7.05 -25.71
CA GLU A 93 -9.03 -6.98 -26.25
C GLU A 93 -10.01 -6.41 -25.21
N ALA A 94 -9.89 -6.86 -23.95
CA ALA A 94 -10.64 -6.33 -22.82
C ALA A 94 -10.06 -5.00 -22.26
N ASN A 95 -8.73 -4.85 -22.21
CA ASN A 95 -8.03 -3.74 -21.54
C ASN A 95 -7.21 -2.92 -22.55
N LYS A 96 -7.88 -2.13 -23.38
CA LYS A 96 -7.26 -1.38 -24.50
C LYS A 96 -6.26 -0.32 -24.07
N ASP A 97 -6.33 0.15 -22.82
CA ASP A 97 -5.38 1.09 -22.22
C ASP A 97 -4.08 0.44 -21.74
N ALA A 98 -4.06 -0.90 -21.60
CA ALA A 98 -2.86 -1.69 -21.38
C ALA A 98 -2.04 -1.93 -22.66
N ALA A 99 -2.64 -1.77 -23.85
CA ALA A 99 -1.97 -1.97 -25.14
C ALA A 99 -0.58 -1.30 -25.29
N PRO A 100 -0.35 -0.05 -24.81
CA PRO A 100 0.96 0.59 -24.88
C PRO A 100 2.03 -0.07 -24.00
N TYR A 101 1.68 -0.93 -23.05
CA TYR A 101 2.62 -1.47 -22.06
C TYR A 101 3.41 -2.70 -22.53
N ARG A 102 3.08 -3.31 -23.68
CA ARG A 102 3.81 -4.48 -24.23
C ARG A 102 5.32 -4.25 -24.35
N ASN A 103 5.69 -3.05 -24.81
CA ASN A 103 7.04 -2.66 -25.20
C ASN A 103 7.49 -1.38 -24.48
N LYS A 104 6.99 -1.14 -23.26
CA LYS A 104 7.17 0.14 -22.56
C LYS A 104 7.96 -0.02 -21.28
N GLU A 105 9.16 0.54 -21.32
CA GLU A 105 9.96 0.78 -20.14
C GLU A 105 9.25 1.76 -19.18
N VAL A 106 9.02 1.32 -17.94
CA VAL A 106 8.52 2.13 -16.82
C VAL A 106 9.51 2.06 -15.67
N LYS A 107 10.63 2.78 -15.85
CA LYS A 107 11.71 2.88 -14.86
C LYS A 107 11.17 3.28 -13.48
N ASN A 108 11.84 2.81 -12.43
CA ASN A 108 11.51 3.04 -11.02
C ASN A 108 10.21 2.34 -10.56
N TRP A 109 9.79 1.25 -11.23
CA TRP A 109 8.58 0.50 -10.87
C TRP A 109 8.50 0.14 -9.38
N GLN A 110 9.60 -0.26 -8.75
CA GLN A 110 9.64 -0.54 -7.31
C GLN A 110 9.16 0.64 -6.46
N ALA A 111 9.65 1.86 -6.72
CA ALA A 111 9.27 3.06 -5.96
C ALA A 111 7.81 3.47 -6.23
N ILE A 112 7.32 3.26 -7.45
CA ILE A 112 5.90 3.46 -7.80
C ILE A 112 5.05 2.45 -7.03
N SER A 113 5.40 1.15 -7.06
CA SER A 113 4.71 0.11 -6.31
C SER A 113 4.68 0.40 -4.81
N THR A 114 5.82 0.78 -4.20
CA THR A 114 5.88 1.19 -2.79
C THR A 114 4.89 2.31 -2.46
N ILE A 115 4.81 3.37 -3.27
CA ILE A 115 3.95 4.53 -2.97
C ILE A 115 2.45 4.23 -3.12
N TYR A 116 2.08 3.37 -4.07
CA TYR A 116 0.68 3.18 -4.50
C TYR A 116 0.09 1.80 -4.15
N SER A 117 0.89 0.87 -3.63
CA SER A 117 0.39 -0.40 -3.09
C SER A 117 -0.55 -0.18 -1.90
N LYS A 118 -1.64 -0.96 -1.85
CA LYS A 118 -2.71 -0.78 -0.84
C LYS A 118 -2.36 -1.36 0.54
N ASP A 119 -1.37 -2.25 0.60
CA ASP A 119 -1.13 -3.15 1.74
C ASP A 119 0.18 -2.87 2.50
N HIS A 120 0.74 -1.65 2.44
CA HIS A 120 2.00 -1.35 3.15
C HIS A 120 2.02 -0.02 3.94
N ALA A 121 1.04 0.18 4.82
CA ALA A 121 1.19 1.07 5.99
C ALA A 121 0.24 0.68 7.13
N THR A 122 0.49 -0.43 7.83
CA THR A 122 -0.22 -0.77 9.09
C THR A 122 0.23 0.15 10.22
N GLY A 123 -0.23 1.41 10.18
CA GLY A 123 0.08 2.47 11.15
C GLY A 123 -0.57 2.24 12.52
N ALA A 124 -0.11 1.22 13.24
CA ALA A 124 -0.50 0.90 14.61
C ALA A 124 0.00 1.97 15.61
N GLY A 125 -0.59 3.16 15.51
CA GLY A 125 -0.17 4.37 16.23
C GLY A 125 -1.11 5.57 16.08
N ALA A 126 -2.09 5.52 15.16
CA ALA A 126 -3.12 6.54 15.00
C ALA A 126 -4.15 6.51 16.17
N ARG A 127 -3.70 6.85 17.38
CA ARG A 127 -4.58 7.12 18.52
C ARG A 127 -5.30 8.46 18.29
N THR A 128 -6.55 8.40 17.84
CA THR A 128 -7.47 9.54 17.87
C THR A 128 -7.72 9.91 19.33
N GLY A 129 -6.93 10.86 19.85
CA GLY A 129 -7.05 11.38 21.20
C GLY A 129 -8.24 12.33 21.33
N GLY A 130 -9.45 11.78 21.34
CA GLY A 130 -10.67 12.58 21.40
C GLY A 130 -11.92 11.75 21.61
N GLU A 131 -12.16 11.31 22.85
CA GLU A 131 -13.50 11.28 23.47
C GLU A 131 -13.44 10.94 24.97
N CYS A 132 -14.58 11.11 25.64
CA CYS A 132 -14.86 10.85 27.07
C CYS A 132 -14.21 11.82 28.11
N ALA A 133 -14.94 12.31 29.12
CA ALA A 133 -16.35 12.06 29.47
C ALA A 133 -17.05 13.26 30.15
N GLN A 134 -18.38 13.18 30.16
CA GLN A 134 -19.31 14.17 30.71
C GLN A 134 -19.30 14.21 32.25
N VAL A 135 -19.27 15.42 32.82
CA VAL A 135 -19.84 15.79 34.13
C VAL A 135 -20.27 17.26 34.01
N GLY A 136 -21.42 17.74 34.49
CA GLY A 136 -22.56 17.11 35.15
C GLY A 136 -23.75 18.09 35.16
N SER A 137 -24.93 17.65 35.62
CA SER A 137 -26.19 18.43 35.50
C SER A 137 -26.42 19.45 36.61
N SER A 138 -26.82 20.69 36.26
CA SER A 138 -27.85 21.46 36.96
C SER A 138 -28.27 22.77 36.25
N SER A 139 -29.47 23.24 36.59
CA SER A 139 -30.19 24.39 36.01
C SER A 139 -29.78 25.76 36.61
N VAL A 140 -29.98 26.86 35.87
CA VAL A 140 -30.87 28.00 36.22
C VAL A 140 -31.01 28.96 35.00
N ALA A 141 -32.03 29.82 34.98
CA ALA A 141 -32.60 30.49 33.80
C ALA A 141 -32.25 31.99 33.61
N GLN A 142 -33.01 32.66 32.72
CA GLN A 142 -33.19 34.11 32.43
C GLN A 142 -32.62 34.56 31.05
N VAL A 143 -33.45 34.80 30.02
CA VAL A 143 -34.31 35.97 29.62
C VAL A 143 -33.51 37.20 29.12
N GLU A 144 -33.92 38.00 28.12
CA GLU A 144 -35.20 38.15 27.34
C GLU A 144 -34.96 38.88 25.97
N GLU A 145 -35.93 38.80 25.04
CA GLU A 145 -36.30 39.74 23.92
C GLU A 145 -35.31 40.11 22.77
N ASP A 146 -35.71 40.48 21.52
CA ASP A 146 -36.73 40.08 20.48
C ASP A 146 -36.73 41.19 19.35
N ASP A 147 -37.28 41.15 18.13
CA ASP A 147 -37.59 40.12 17.09
C ASP A 147 -37.79 40.83 15.69
N GLU A 148 -39.03 40.91 15.17
CA GLU A 148 -39.59 41.65 14.00
C GLU A 148 -39.42 41.11 12.54
N GLU A 149 -40.24 40.09 12.23
CA GLU A 149 -41.10 39.93 11.02
C GLU A 149 -40.51 39.62 9.61
N THR A 150 -41.39 39.26 8.65
CA THR A 150 -41.13 38.51 7.40
C THR A 150 -42.19 38.81 6.31
N PRO A 151 -41.82 38.83 5.01
CA PRO A 151 -42.55 37.99 4.04
C PRO A 151 -41.60 37.35 2.99
N GLU A 152 -41.47 36.02 2.97
CA GLU A 152 -42.24 35.05 2.15
C GLU A 152 -41.60 34.73 0.77
N ALA A 153 -41.83 33.52 0.23
CA ALA A 153 -40.96 32.86 -0.76
C ALA A 153 -41.74 32.17 -1.91
N PRO A 154 -41.01 31.63 -2.90
CA PRO A 154 -41.40 30.31 -3.43
C PRO A 154 -40.24 29.29 -3.60
N LYS A 155 -40.24 28.29 -2.71
CA LYS A 155 -40.35 26.83 -3.00
C LYS A 155 -40.10 26.40 -4.47
N LYS A 156 -39.35 25.34 -4.84
CA LYS A 156 -39.05 24.04 -4.17
C LYS A 156 -38.05 23.21 -5.04
N ARG A 157 -37.20 22.34 -4.44
CA ARG A 157 -36.93 20.92 -4.85
C ARG A 157 -35.79 20.26 -4.03
N PRO A 158 -36.09 19.33 -3.10
CA PRO A 158 -35.10 18.44 -2.47
C PRO A 158 -35.25 16.95 -2.90
N ARG A 159 -34.39 16.08 -2.34
CA ARG A 159 -34.34 14.59 -2.40
C ARG A 159 -33.55 13.93 -3.54
N THR A 160 -32.28 13.61 -3.24
CA THR A 160 -31.47 12.53 -3.86
C THR A 160 -30.41 11.94 -2.92
N ALA A 161 -29.93 12.68 -1.92
CA ALA A 161 -28.81 12.24 -1.05
C ALA A 161 -29.13 11.04 -0.13
N ASP A 162 -30.30 11.03 0.51
CA ASP A 162 -30.63 10.08 1.59
C ASP A 162 -30.61 8.61 1.12
N ALA A 163 -31.03 8.37 -0.12
CA ALA A 163 -31.03 7.03 -0.72
C ALA A 163 -29.60 6.47 -0.90
N ILE A 164 -28.61 7.33 -1.16
CA ILE A 164 -27.20 6.92 -1.31
C ILE A 164 -26.60 6.59 0.06
N MET A 165 -26.92 7.38 1.10
CA MET A 165 -26.51 7.11 2.47
C MET A 165 -27.05 5.77 2.99
N SER A 166 -28.29 5.39 2.63
CA SER A 166 -28.90 4.13 3.06
C SER A 166 -28.15 2.89 2.56
N MET A 167 -27.82 2.83 1.27
CA MET A 167 -27.17 1.66 0.65
C MET A 167 -25.74 1.41 1.19
N VAL A 168 -25.05 2.46 1.65
CA VAL A 168 -23.73 2.33 2.29
C VAL A 168 -23.82 1.64 3.67
N GLY A 169 -24.94 1.82 4.39
CA GLY A 169 -25.17 1.14 5.66
C GLY A 169 -25.34 -0.38 5.52
N GLU A 170 -26.15 -0.81 4.54
CA GLU A 170 -26.43 -2.23 4.30
C GLU A 170 -25.19 -3.02 3.85
N LEU A 171 -24.36 -2.42 2.98
CA LEU A 171 -23.07 -2.99 2.58
C LEU A 171 -22.08 -3.08 3.75
N ARG A 172 -22.14 -2.16 4.72
CA ARG A 172 -21.33 -2.23 5.93
C ARG A 172 -21.78 -3.37 6.84
N CYS A 173 -23.07 -3.45 7.17
CA CYS A 173 -23.59 -4.50 8.06
C CYS A 173 -23.34 -5.90 7.51
N THR A 174 -23.56 -6.12 6.21
CA THR A 174 -23.32 -7.42 5.57
C THR A 174 -21.84 -7.82 5.57
N PHE A 175 -20.91 -6.88 5.38
CA PHE A 175 -19.47 -7.14 5.52
C PHE A 175 -19.06 -7.39 6.99
N GLU A 176 -19.61 -6.61 7.92
CA GLU A 176 -19.30 -6.67 9.35
C GLU A 176 -19.82 -7.97 10.00
N ASP A 177 -20.92 -8.54 9.51
CA ASP A 177 -21.40 -9.88 9.89
C ASP A 177 -20.68 -11.02 9.15
N ALA A 178 -20.25 -10.82 7.90
CA ALA A 178 -19.39 -11.77 7.20
C ALA A 178 -18.04 -11.96 7.93
N LEU A 179 -17.43 -10.88 8.43
CA LEU A 179 -16.22 -10.95 9.26
C LEU A 179 -16.45 -11.74 10.56
N LYS A 180 -17.54 -11.47 11.30
CA LYS A 180 -17.91 -12.20 12.53
C LYS A 180 -18.16 -13.71 12.29
N THR A 181 -18.55 -14.07 11.07
CA THR A 181 -18.84 -15.46 10.67
C THR A 181 -17.57 -16.23 10.28
N THR A 182 -16.42 -15.56 10.10
CA THR A 182 -15.15 -16.27 9.90
C THR A 182 -14.67 -16.92 11.19
N VAL A 183 -14.59 -18.26 11.20
CA VAL A 183 -13.84 -18.99 12.23
C VAL A 183 -12.42 -18.48 12.20
N ALA A 184 -11.95 -17.94 13.33
CA ALA A 184 -10.63 -17.33 13.42
C ALA A 184 -9.53 -18.36 13.12
N LEU A 185 -9.00 -18.31 11.89
CA LEU A 185 -7.75 -18.97 11.55
C LEU A 185 -6.66 -18.42 12.49
N PRO A 186 -5.77 -19.27 13.04
CA PRO A 186 -4.68 -18.79 13.86
C PRO A 186 -3.82 -17.80 13.06
N PRO A 187 -3.26 -16.75 13.70
CA PRO A 187 -2.39 -15.82 13.01
C PRO A 187 -1.20 -16.56 12.39
N PRO A 188 -0.68 -16.09 11.23
CA PRO A 188 0.50 -16.69 10.60
C PRO A 188 1.65 -16.72 11.61
N LYS A 189 2.32 -17.87 11.71
CA LYS A 189 3.29 -18.17 12.78
C LYS A 189 4.69 -17.68 12.41
N VAL A 190 4.77 -16.38 12.09
CA VAL A 190 6.01 -15.67 11.74
C VAL A 190 7.05 -15.96 12.82
N THR A 191 7.95 -16.89 12.51
CA THR A 191 8.92 -17.38 13.50
C THR A 191 9.90 -16.25 13.80
N PRO A 192 10.08 -15.87 15.07
CA PRO A 192 10.92 -14.73 15.41
C PRO A 192 12.36 -14.98 14.93
N PRO A 193 13.04 -14.00 14.28
CA PRO A 193 14.38 -14.24 13.71
C PRO A 193 15.43 -14.75 14.72
N SER A 194 15.24 -14.46 16.01
CA SER A 194 16.04 -15.02 17.11
C SER A 194 15.96 -16.54 17.23
N GLU A 195 14.80 -17.13 16.95
CA GLU A 195 14.57 -18.58 16.96
C GLU A 195 15.12 -19.23 15.69
N ILE A 196 14.93 -18.60 14.52
CA ILE A 196 15.58 -19.02 13.26
C ILE A 196 17.10 -19.11 13.44
N LEU A 197 17.71 -18.08 14.04
CA LEU A 197 19.15 -18.07 14.34
C LEU A 197 19.56 -19.12 15.40
N ALA A 198 18.68 -19.44 16.35
CA ALA A 198 18.93 -20.47 17.36
C ALA A 198 18.90 -21.89 16.76
N GLU A 199 17.95 -22.20 15.87
CA GLU A 199 17.91 -23.49 15.17
C GLU A 199 19.08 -23.66 14.20
N LEU A 200 19.45 -22.61 13.46
CA LEU A 200 20.63 -22.64 12.57
C LEU A 200 21.91 -22.99 13.33
N LYS A 201 22.10 -22.44 14.54
CA LYS A 201 23.26 -22.74 15.40
C LYS A 201 23.30 -24.18 15.93
N LYS A 202 22.23 -24.97 15.79
CA LYS A 202 22.23 -26.41 16.11
C LYS A 202 22.68 -27.28 14.94
N ILE A 203 22.78 -26.74 13.72
CA ILE A 203 23.19 -27.51 12.54
C ILE A 203 24.71 -27.71 12.58
N PRO A 204 25.22 -28.96 12.65
CA PRO A 204 26.66 -29.21 12.71
C PRO A 204 27.40 -28.64 11.50
N THR A 205 28.58 -28.06 11.73
CA THR A 205 29.47 -27.47 10.72
C THR A 205 28.92 -26.23 9.98
N MET A 206 27.85 -25.58 10.47
CA MET A 206 27.30 -24.37 9.86
C MET A 206 27.88 -23.09 10.48
N GLU A 207 28.94 -22.55 9.86
CA GLU A 207 29.71 -21.42 10.38
C GLU A 207 29.99 -20.37 9.30
N GLY A 208 30.44 -19.18 9.72
CA GLY A 208 30.91 -18.13 8.81
C GLY A 208 29.84 -17.62 7.82
N THR A 209 30.21 -17.59 6.53
CA THR A 209 29.36 -17.08 5.44
C THR A 209 28.09 -17.89 5.23
N ASP A 210 28.17 -19.21 5.35
CA ASP A 210 27.07 -20.14 5.08
C ASP A 210 25.90 -19.88 6.03
N LEU A 211 26.22 -19.59 7.30
CA LEU A 211 25.25 -19.24 8.34
C LEU A 211 24.51 -17.93 8.01
N LEU A 212 25.23 -16.91 7.51
CA LEU A 212 24.64 -15.61 7.14
C LEU A 212 23.75 -15.72 5.90
N VAL A 213 24.18 -16.50 4.90
CA VAL A 213 23.40 -16.77 3.68
C VAL A 213 22.12 -17.55 4.03
N ALA A 214 22.24 -18.62 4.83
CA ALA A 214 21.08 -19.39 5.28
C ALA A 214 20.10 -18.54 6.10
N TYR A 215 20.60 -17.72 7.03
CA TYR A 215 19.77 -16.81 7.84
C TYR A 215 19.00 -15.79 6.98
N GLY A 216 19.64 -15.20 5.97
CA GLY A 216 18.98 -14.31 5.02
C GLY A 216 17.86 -15.00 4.24
N LYS A 217 18.11 -16.20 3.72
CA LYS A 217 17.09 -16.99 2.98
C LYS A 217 15.91 -17.40 3.84
N LEU A 218 16.13 -17.74 5.11
CA LEU A 218 15.09 -18.20 6.03
C LEU A 218 14.25 -17.05 6.62
N THR A 219 14.87 -15.91 6.90
CA THR A 219 14.14 -14.71 7.35
C THR A 219 13.33 -14.05 6.23
N ALA A 220 13.65 -14.31 4.96
CA ALA A 220 12.86 -13.88 3.81
C ALA A 220 11.65 -14.78 3.49
N ASN A 221 11.57 -16.01 4.03
CA ASN A 221 10.52 -16.97 3.68
C ASN A 221 10.23 -17.97 4.82
N GLU A 222 9.13 -17.75 5.55
CA GLU A 222 8.63 -18.60 6.64
C GLU A 222 8.48 -20.08 6.22
N ARG A 223 7.97 -20.33 5.00
CA ARG A 223 7.76 -21.69 4.47
C ARG A 223 9.08 -22.42 4.20
N THR A 224 10.16 -21.70 3.93
CA THR A 224 11.52 -22.27 3.83
C THR A 224 12.03 -22.70 5.21
N PHE A 225 11.68 -21.98 6.28
CA PHE A 225 11.98 -22.40 7.65
C PHE A 225 11.13 -23.60 8.11
N GLU A 226 9.83 -23.63 7.81
CA GLU A 226 9.01 -24.83 8.03
C GLU A 226 9.59 -26.07 7.34
N SER A 227 10.00 -25.91 6.07
CA SER A 227 10.64 -26.98 5.28
C SER A 227 11.97 -27.44 5.87
N LEU A 228 12.78 -26.52 6.41
CA LEU A 228 14.00 -26.84 7.13
C LEU A 228 13.73 -27.68 8.39
N MET A 229 12.69 -27.34 9.14
CA MET A 229 12.34 -28.04 10.38
C MET A 229 11.74 -29.43 10.13
N ALA A 230 11.10 -29.65 8.99
CA ALA A 230 10.66 -30.96 8.53
C ALA A 230 11.79 -31.91 8.12
N LEU A 231 13.00 -31.40 7.84
CA LEU A 231 14.16 -32.22 7.43
C LEU A 231 14.95 -32.79 8.63
N PRO A 232 15.50 -34.02 8.53
CA PRO A 232 16.51 -34.54 9.45
C PRO A 232 17.75 -33.63 9.49
N MET A 233 18.40 -33.50 10.65
CA MET A 233 19.50 -32.54 10.86
C MET A 233 20.64 -32.67 9.82
N GLU A 234 21.05 -33.89 9.49
CA GLU A 234 22.09 -34.18 8.48
C GLU A 234 21.77 -33.59 7.09
N MET A 235 20.48 -33.49 6.74
CA MET A 235 20.04 -32.98 5.43
C MET A 235 19.89 -31.46 5.41
N ARG A 236 19.82 -30.79 6.57
CA ARG A 236 19.53 -29.34 6.67
C ARG A 236 20.62 -28.49 6.01
N LYS A 237 21.90 -28.78 6.28
CA LYS A 237 23.03 -28.06 5.67
C LYS A 237 23.10 -28.22 4.14
N PRO A 238 23.17 -29.45 3.56
CA PRO A 238 23.23 -29.58 2.11
C PRO A 238 21.98 -29.02 1.42
N TRP A 239 20.79 -29.16 2.00
CA TRP A 239 19.57 -28.57 1.45
C TRP A 239 19.64 -27.03 1.39
N LEU A 240 20.05 -26.36 2.47
CA LEU A 240 20.23 -24.90 2.49
C LEU A 240 21.24 -24.39 1.46
N LEU A 241 22.27 -25.19 1.14
CA LEU A 241 23.27 -24.89 0.10
C LEU A 241 22.78 -25.17 -1.32
N THR A 242 21.69 -25.94 -1.51
CA THR A 242 21.05 -26.17 -2.82
C THR A 242 19.96 -25.15 -3.17
N LEU A 243 19.53 -24.31 -2.23
CA LEU A 243 18.59 -23.23 -2.52
C LEU A 243 19.28 -22.11 -3.32
N PRO A 244 18.63 -21.53 -4.35
CA PRO A 244 19.14 -20.35 -5.07
C PRO A 244 19.29 -19.16 -4.13
#